data_AF-A0A1V6PTF9-F1
#
_entry.id   AF-A0A1V6PTF9-F1
#
_cell.length_a   1.000
_cell.length_b   1.000
_cell.length_c   1.000
_cell.angle_alpha   90.00
_cell.angle_beta   90.00
_cell.angle_gamma   90.00
#
_symmetry.space_group_name_H-M   'P 1'
#
loop_
_entity.id
_entity.type
_entity.pdbx_description
1 polymer ?
#
loop_
_entity_poly.entity_id
_entity_poly.type
_entity_poly.pdbx_seq_one_letter_code
_entity_poly.pdbx_strand_id
1 'polypeptide(L)'
;MSRLWLNLYHKPTSRLRKALTVVIYFGFLIISIVPVIADEVSDIFCPPHHPNCPEHERDPIALFQGLHAVILLPFLTTIPLTIGIIKQARMSLQTQSLTGLKLQTAAFMLSAVSWVPRVSVPWDLYLDGGHPIILIINAWYHMVGFVAVNDALLALGQRILLWLSLRQIRHAEEGERQPLLG
;
A
#
# COMPACT_ATOMS: atom_id res chain seq x y z
N MET A 1 22.14 -0.16 21.13
CA MET A 1 21.16 -1.22 20.76
C MET A 1 19.88 -0.98 21.56
N SER A 2 18.70 -1.15 20.95
CA SER A 2 17.36 -0.91 21.52
C SER A 2 16.80 0.53 21.45
N ARG A 3 16.41 0.95 20.23
CA ARG A 3 15.33 1.95 19.99
C ARG A 3 14.47 1.51 18.80
N LEU A 4 14.23 0.21 18.66
CA LEU A 4 13.62 -0.34 17.44
C LEU A 4 12.20 -0.87 17.60
N TRP A 5 11.56 -0.78 18.78
CA TRP A 5 10.32 -1.56 18.99
C TRP A 5 9.07 -0.87 19.50
N LEU A 6 9.10 0.33 20.10
CA LEU A 6 7.87 0.88 20.68
C LEU A 6 7.80 2.41 20.55
N ASN A 7 7.47 2.90 19.36
CA ASN A 7 6.87 4.24 19.20
C ASN A 7 5.34 4.13 18.99
N LEU A 8 4.74 3.06 19.54
CA LEU A 8 3.30 2.91 19.74
C LEU A 8 2.80 3.58 21.04
N TYR A 9 3.70 4.13 21.87
CA TYR A 9 3.32 4.93 23.05
C TYR A 9 3.44 6.43 22.77
N HIS A 10 2.79 6.89 21.70
CA HIS A 10 2.66 8.32 21.44
C HIS A 10 1.47 8.86 22.25
N LYS A 11 1.76 9.54 23.36
CA LYS A 11 0.80 10.23 24.23
C LYS A 11 -0.21 11.03 23.36
N PRO A 12 -1.52 10.75 23.41
CA PRO A 12 -2.47 11.32 22.45
C PRO A 12 -2.86 12.74 22.89
N THR A 13 -2.07 13.75 22.50
CA THR A 13 -2.25 15.12 22.99
C THR A 13 -3.11 16.03 22.11
N SER A 14 -3.96 15.51 21.21
CA SER A 14 -5.03 16.35 20.63
C SER A 14 -6.36 15.59 20.46
N ARG A 15 -7.45 16.22 20.90
CA ARG A 15 -8.84 15.73 20.71
C ARG A 15 -9.12 15.44 19.24
N LEU A 16 -8.56 16.25 18.35
CA LEU A 16 -8.66 16.09 16.90
C LEU A 16 -8.11 14.75 16.42
N ARG A 17 -6.94 14.32 16.93
CA ARG A 17 -6.33 13.05 16.50
C ARG A 17 -7.12 11.84 16.98
N LYS A 18 -7.69 11.89 18.19
CA LYS A 18 -8.61 10.86 18.70
C LYS A 18 -9.87 10.78 17.84
N ALA A 19 -10.49 11.92 17.56
CA ALA A 19 -11.67 11.99 16.70
C ALA A 19 -11.38 11.44 15.30
N LEU A 20 -10.24 11.82 14.71
CA LEU A 20 -9.80 11.31 13.41
C LEU A 20 -9.62 9.79 13.43
N THR A 21 -8.95 9.23 14.45
CA THR A 21 -8.77 7.78 14.58
C THR A 21 -10.12 7.06 14.70
N VAL A 22 -11.05 7.59 15.48
CA VAL A 22 -12.40 7.01 15.61
C VAL A 22 -13.15 7.06 14.29
N VAL A 23 -13.12 8.18 13.57
CA VAL A 23 -13.77 8.33 12.25
C VAL A 23 -13.18 7.35 11.23
N ILE A 24 -11.84 7.23 11.18
CA ILE A 24 -11.17 6.27 10.30
C ILE A 24 -11.60 4.85 10.65
N TYR A 25 -11.57 4.48 11.93
CA TYR A 25 -11.95 3.15 12.39
C TYR A 25 -13.41 2.81 12.07
N PHE A 26 -14.32 3.77 12.30
CA PHE A 26 -15.73 3.61 12.00
C PHE A 26 -15.97 3.51 10.49
N GLY A 27 -15.26 4.30 9.69
CA GLY A 27 -15.26 4.19 8.23
C GLY A 27 -14.81 2.81 7.75
N PHE A 28 -13.70 2.29 8.28
CA PHE A 28 -13.26 0.92 7.99
C PHE A 28 -14.30 -0.13 8.37
N LEU A 29 -14.91 -0.01 9.55
CA LEU A 29 -15.96 -0.92 10.00
C LEU A 29 -17.15 -0.94 9.04
N ILE A 30 -17.65 0.23 8.65
CA ILE A 30 -18.77 0.35 7.69
C ILE A 30 -18.39 -0.32 6.37
N ILE A 31 -17.21 -0.02 5.87
CA ILE A 31 -16.71 -0.52 4.59
C ILE A 31 -16.51 -2.05 4.61
N SER A 32 -16.23 -2.65 5.76
CA SER A 32 -16.15 -4.11 5.93
C SER A 32 -17.51 -4.78 6.19
N ILE A 33 -18.39 -4.14 6.97
CA ILE A 33 -19.65 -4.75 7.42
C ILE A 33 -20.76 -4.60 6.37
N VAL A 34 -20.87 -3.43 5.73
CA VAL A 34 -21.96 -3.15 4.77
C VAL A 34 -21.97 -4.12 3.59
N PRO A 35 -20.83 -4.47 2.95
CA PRO A 35 -20.84 -5.44 1.86
C PRO A 35 -21.33 -6.83 2.31
N VAL A 36 -20.97 -7.26 3.52
CA VAL A 36 -21.40 -8.55 4.08
C VAL A 36 -22.90 -8.57 4.36
N ILE A 37 -23.45 -7.49 4.90
CA ILE A 37 -24.89 -7.38 5.11
C ILE A 37 -25.62 -7.30 3.76
N ALA A 38 -25.09 -6.57 2.79
CA ALA A 38 -25.70 -6.45 1.47
C ALA A 38 -25.75 -7.79 0.73
N ASP A 39 -24.69 -8.59 0.84
CA ASP A 39 -24.63 -9.95 0.30
C ASP A 39 -25.70 -10.87 0.90
N GLU A 40 -25.75 -10.96 2.23
CA GLU A 40 -26.74 -11.78 2.95
C GLU A 40 -28.18 -11.35 2.63
N VAL A 41 -28.43 -10.03 2.55
CA VAL A 41 -29.75 -9.50 2.20
C VAL A 41 -30.11 -9.83 0.75
N SER A 42 -29.16 -9.72 -0.18
CA SER A 42 -29.36 -10.11 -1.57
C SER A 42 -29.67 -11.60 -1.71
N ASP A 43 -29.02 -12.48 -0.94
CA ASP A 43 -29.30 -13.92 -0.93
C ASP A 43 -30.70 -14.25 -0.39
N ILE A 44 -31.21 -13.48 0.59
CA ILE A 44 -32.58 -13.61 1.11
C ILE A 44 -33.62 -13.25 0.04
N PHE A 45 -33.40 -12.17 -0.71
CA PHE A 45 -34.37 -11.67 -1.70
C PHE A 45 -34.24 -12.34 -3.08
N CYS A 46 -33.04 -12.78 -3.44
CA CYS A 46 -32.72 -13.43 -4.71
C CYS A 46 -31.88 -14.70 -4.45
N PRO A 47 -32.54 -15.81 -4.06
CA PRO A 47 -31.83 -17.03 -3.72
C PRO A 47 -31.02 -17.56 -4.92
N PRO A 48 -29.82 -18.12 -4.71
CA PRO A 48 -28.95 -18.60 -5.79
C PRO A 48 -29.61 -19.69 -6.68
N HIS A 49 -30.69 -20.31 -6.21
CA HIS A 49 -31.43 -21.37 -6.90
C HIS A 49 -32.73 -20.92 -7.60
N HIS A 50 -33.10 -19.62 -7.56
CA HIS A 50 -34.28 -19.09 -8.25
C HIS A 50 -33.90 -18.04 -9.32
N PRO A 51 -34.13 -18.29 -10.62
CA PRO A 51 -33.51 -17.53 -11.72
C PRO A 51 -34.27 -16.26 -12.17
N ASN A 52 -35.31 -15.82 -11.45
CA ASN A 52 -36.16 -14.71 -11.91
C ASN A 52 -35.65 -13.30 -11.55
N CYS A 53 -34.46 -13.17 -10.96
CA CYS A 53 -33.89 -11.87 -10.65
C CYS A 53 -33.04 -11.32 -11.82
N PRO A 54 -33.18 -10.03 -12.17
CA PRO A 54 -32.29 -9.36 -13.12
C PRO A 54 -30.82 -9.42 -12.67
N GLU A 55 -29.90 -9.67 -13.61
CA GLU A 55 -28.47 -9.90 -13.34
C GLU A 55 -27.78 -8.76 -12.57
N HIS A 56 -28.28 -7.51 -12.71
CA HIS A 56 -27.75 -6.33 -12.04
C HIS A 56 -28.13 -6.21 -10.55
N GLU A 57 -29.15 -6.93 -10.09
CA GLU A 57 -29.55 -7.00 -8.67
C GLU A 57 -28.80 -8.11 -7.92
N ARG A 58 -28.08 -8.95 -8.66
CA ARG A 58 -27.50 -10.20 -8.15
C ARG A 58 -26.14 -10.03 -7.47
N ASP A 59 -25.45 -8.91 -7.71
CA ASP A 59 -24.06 -8.77 -7.26
C ASP A 59 -23.73 -7.36 -6.73
N PRO A 60 -24.31 -6.95 -5.60
CA PRO A 60 -23.87 -5.74 -4.90
C PRO A 60 -22.39 -5.84 -4.48
N ILE A 61 -21.86 -7.06 -4.31
CA ILE A 61 -20.45 -7.30 -3.97
C ILE A 61 -19.54 -6.76 -5.07
N ALA A 62 -19.86 -6.95 -6.35
CA ALA A 62 -19.07 -6.40 -7.46
C ALA A 62 -18.94 -4.86 -7.37
N LEU A 63 -20.02 -4.16 -7.00
CA LEU A 63 -20.00 -2.71 -6.78
C LEU A 63 -19.12 -2.33 -5.58
N PHE A 64 -19.22 -3.06 -4.47
CA PHE A 64 -18.37 -2.84 -3.30
C PHE A 64 -16.90 -3.16 -3.59
N GLN A 65 -16.60 -4.20 -4.35
CA GLN A 65 -15.25 -4.54 -4.80
C GLN A 65 -14.68 -3.46 -5.70
N GLY A 66 -15.48 -2.94 -6.65
CA GLY A 66 -15.10 -1.81 -7.49
C GLY A 66 -14.79 -0.54 -6.68
N LEU A 67 -15.66 -0.20 -5.73
CA LEU A 67 -15.44 0.93 -4.80
C LEU A 67 -14.18 0.75 -3.95
N HIS A 68 -13.94 -0.47 -3.46
CA HIS A 68 -12.73 -0.78 -2.70
C HIS A 68 -11.47 -0.56 -3.53
N ALA A 69 -11.47 -1.06 -4.76
CA ALA A 69 -10.32 -0.98 -5.64
C ALA A 69 -10.04 0.42 -6.18
N VAL A 70 -11.09 1.15 -6.57
CA VAL A 70 -10.96 2.44 -7.25
C VAL A 70 -10.84 3.60 -6.26
N ILE A 71 -11.43 3.50 -5.07
CA ILE A 71 -11.46 4.61 -4.10
C ILE A 71 -10.62 4.29 -2.86
N LEU A 72 -10.94 3.22 -2.14
CA LEU A 72 -10.33 2.95 -0.84
C LEU A 72 -8.83 2.69 -0.94
N LEU A 73 -8.44 1.80 -1.85
CA LEU A 73 -7.04 1.47 -2.09
C LEU A 73 -6.18 2.71 -2.39
N PRO A 74 -6.45 3.52 -3.43
CA PRO A 74 -5.62 4.68 -3.71
C PRO A 74 -5.62 5.74 -2.59
N PHE A 75 -6.74 5.96 -1.92
CA PHE A 75 -6.81 6.95 -0.83
C PHE A 75 -6.08 6.51 0.44
N LEU A 76 -6.16 5.24 0.81
CA LEU A 76 -5.58 4.72 2.04
C LEU A 76 -4.13 4.29 1.88
N THR A 77 -3.74 3.79 0.70
CA THR A 77 -2.38 3.32 0.48
C THR A 77 -1.55 4.36 -0.24
N THR A 78 -1.97 4.80 -1.42
CA THR A 78 -1.11 5.57 -2.33
C THR A 78 -0.86 6.98 -1.83
N ILE A 79 -1.90 7.70 -1.39
CA ILE A 79 -1.75 9.08 -0.91
C ILE A 79 -0.81 9.16 0.32
N PRO A 80 -1.02 8.37 1.39
CA PRO A 80 -0.09 8.35 2.53
C PRO A 80 1.33 7.92 2.14
N LEU A 81 1.48 6.99 1.18
CA LEU A 81 2.77 6.58 0.63
C LEU A 81 3.53 7.78 0.07
N THR A 82 2.89 8.52 -0.83
CA THR A 82 3.50 9.65 -1.53
C THR A 82 3.84 10.76 -0.55
N ILE A 83 2.93 11.07 0.38
CA ILE A 83 3.19 12.05 1.45
C ILE A 83 4.35 11.59 2.32
N GLY A 84 4.41 10.31 2.68
CA GLY A 84 5.48 9.71 3.48
C GLY A 84 6.84 9.85 2.81
N ILE A 85 6.96 9.48 1.53
CA ILE A 85 8.20 9.59 0.75
C ILE A 85 8.62 11.06 0.60
N ILE A 86 7.69 11.97 0.27
CA ILE A 86 7.99 13.40 0.15
C ILE A 86 8.47 13.97 1.48
N LYS A 87 7.76 13.66 2.57
CA LYS A 87 8.13 14.14 3.91
C LYS A 87 9.49 13.61 4.33
N GLN A 88 9.78 12.34 4.04
CA GLN A 88 11.08 11.73 4.31
C GLN A 88 12.18 12.37 3.46
N ALA A 89 11.95 12.64 2.17
CA ALA A 89 12.88 13.32 1.29
C ALA A 89 13.17 14.78 1.71
N ARG A 90 12.21 15.44 2.36
CA ARG A 90 12.38 16.80 2.91
C ARG A 90 13.13 16.83 4.25
N MET A 91 13.23 15.71 4.97
CA MET A 91 14.09 15.66 6.15
C MET A 91 15.54 15.69 5.71
N SER A 92 16.40 16.41 6.46
CA SER A 92 17.84 16.44 6.17
C SER A 92 18.36 15.01 6.04
N LEU A 93 18.98 14.68 4.90
CA LEU A 93 19.57 13.36 4.66
C LEU A 93 20.61 12.99 5.72
N GLN A 94 21.22 13.99 6.35
CA GLN A 94 22.16 13.84 7.46
C GLN A 94 21.50 13.28 8.74
N THR A 95 20.19 13.48 8.92
CA THR A 95 19.42 12.94 10.05
C THR A 95 18.90 11.52 9.79
N GLN A 96 19.01 11.03 8.56
CA GLN A 96 18.56 9.68 8.21
C GLN A 96 19.64 8.66 8.49
N SER A 97 19.31 7.64 9.29
CA SER A 97 20.24 6.54 9.53
C SER A 97 20.43 5.71 8.26
N LEU A 98 21.64 5.66 7.72
CA LEU A 98 21.98 4.85 6.55
C LEU A 98 21.59 3.37 6.74
N THR A 99 21.82 2.82 7.93
CA THR A 99 21.45 1.45 8.29
C THR A 99 19.94 1.23 8.26
N GLY A 100 19.15 2.16 8.79
CA GLY A 100 17.69 2.09 8.75
C GLY A 100 17.17 2.12 7.31
N LEU A 101 17.77 2.94 6.46
CA LEU A 101 17.39 3.08 5.06
C LEU A 101 17.69 1.81 4.24
N LYS A 102 18.86 1.19 4.48
CA LYS A 102 19.20 -0.13 3.93
C LYS A 102 18.21 -1.20 4.37
N LEU A 103 17.89 -1.25 5.65
CA LEU A 103 16.95 -2.24 6.20
C LEU A 103 15.54 -2.05 5.63
N GLN A 104 15.04 -0.82 5.55
CA GLN A 104 13.74 -0.52 4.96
C GLN A 104 13.70 -0.91 3.48
N THR A 105 14.74 -0.56 2.70
CA THR A 105 14.83 -0.95 1.29
C THR A 105 14.78 -2.48 1.14
N ALA A 106 15.56 -3.21 1.94
CA ALA A 106 15.57 -4.67 1.90
C ALA A 106 14.22 -5.27 2.33
N ALA A 107 13.62 -4.76 3.40
CA ALA A 107 12.33 -5.24 3.90
C ALA A 107 11.23 -5.06 2.86
N PHE A 108 11.11 -3.88 2.24
CA PHE A 108 10.10 -3.63 1.21
C PHE A 108 10.37 -4.41 -0.07
N MET A 109 11.63 -4.58 -0.49
CA MET A 109 11.95 -5.44 -1.64
C MET A 109 11.55 -6.90 -1.40
N LEU A 110 11.91 -7.46 -0.23
CA LEU A 110 11.55 -8.83 0.12
C LEU A 110 10.04 -9.00 0.25
N SER A 111 9.36 -8.03 0.84
CA SER A 111 7.89 -8.01 0.93
C SER A 111 7.27 -8.04 -0.47
N ALA A 112 7.68 -7.12 -1.36
CA ALA A 112 7.17 -7.02 -2.73
C ALA A 112 7.32 -8.34 -3.50
N VAL A 113 8.49 -8.96 -3.45
CA VAL A 113 8.76 -10.24 -4.11
C VAL A 113 7.92 -11.37 -3.47
N SER A 114 7.79 -11.37 -2.15
CA SER A 114 7.03 -12.40 -1.43
C SER A 114 5.52 -12.36 -1.70
N TRP A 115 4.99 -11.21 -2.12
CA TRP A 115 3.57 -11.05 -2.44
C TRP A 115 3.19 -11.60 -3.81
N VAL A 116 4.12 -11.63 -4.78
CA VAL A 116 3.86 -12.13 -6.14
C VAL A 116 3.30 -13.56 -6.16
N PRO A 117 3.87 -14.55 -5.44
CA PRO A 117 3.38 -15.92 -5.47
C PRO A 117 2.26 -16.22 -4.45
N ARG A 118 1.90 -15.29 -3.56
CA ARG A 118 1.03 -15.59 -2.40
C ARG A 118 -0.41 -15.92 -2.76
N VAL A 119 -0.90 -15.43 -3.89
CA VAL A 119 -2.27 -15.68 -4.34
C VAL A 119 -2.20 -16.45 -5.64
N SER A 120 -2.74 -17.66 -5.62
CA SER A 120 -2.97 -18.46 -6.82
C SER A 120 -4.02 -17.76 -7.66
N VAL A 121 -3.59 -16.96 -8.62
CA VAL A 121 -4.50 -16.44 -9.65
C VAL A 121 -4.82 -17.61 -10.58
N PRO A 122 -6.10 -17.84 -10.91
CA PRO A 122 -6.49 -18.88 -11.87
C PRO A 122 -6.10 -18.42 -13.28
N TRP A 123 -4.81 -18.48 -13.60
CA TRP A 123 -4.23 -17.99 -14.85
C TRP A 123 -4.83 -18.66 -16.07
N ASP A 124 -5.21 -19.93 -15.93
CA ASP A 124 -5.78 -20.77 -16.99
C ASP A 124 -7.06 -20.13 -17.58
N LEU A 125 -7.95 -19.61 -16.72
CA LEU A 125 -9.17 -18.90 -17.12
C LEU A 125 -8.90 -17.63 -17.95
N TYR A 126 -7.76 -16.98 -17.72
CA TYR A 126 -7.40 -15.73 -18.40
C TYR A 126 -6.55 -15.95 -19.65
N LEU A 127 -5.69 -16.98 -19.65
CA LEU A 127 -4.79 -17.33 -20.74
C LEU A 127 -5.51 -18.10 -21.86
N ASP A 128 -6.47 -18.96 -21.52
CA ASP A 128 -7.22 -19.75 -22.50
C ASP A 128 -8.31 -18.92 -23.23
N GLY A 129 -8.79 -17.85 -22.60
CA GLY A 129 -9.84 -16.98 -23.14
C GLY A 129 -9.39 -15.94 -24.17
N GLY A 130 -8.10 -15.88 -24.51
CA GLY A 130 -7.56 -14.89 -25.46
C GLY A 130 -7.70 -13.43 -24.97
N HIS A 131 -7.86 -13.22 -23.66
CA HIS A 131 -8.08 -11.90 -23.11
C HIS A 131 -6.83 -11.01 -23.28
N PRO A 132 -7.00 -9.71 -23.58
CA PRO A 132 -5.87 -8.80 -23.68
C PRO A 132 -5.12 -8.72 -22.35
N ILE A 133 -3.79 -8.72 -22.42
CA ILE A 133 -2.88 -8.79 -21.24
C ILE A 133 -3.16 -7.72 -20.20
N ILE A 134 -3.70 -6.57 -20.61
CA ILE A 134 -4.06 -5.47 -19.71
C ILE A 134 -5.16 -5.87 -18.73
N LEU A 135 -6.14 -6.69 -19.13
CA LEU A 135 -7.20 -7.17 -18.25
C LEU A 135 -6.65 -8.17 -17.24
N ILE A 136 -5.71 -9.00 -17.67
CA ILE A 136 -5.02 -9.99 -16.84
C ILE A 136 -4.20 -9.29 -15.75
N ILE A 137 -3.42 -8.28 -16.15
CA ILE A 137 -2.63 -7.44 -15.22
C ILE A 137 -3.57 -6.69 -14.26
N ASN A 138 -4.68 -6.16 -14.77
CA ASN A 138 -5.65 -5.44 -13.96
C ASN A 138 -6.28 -6.36 -12.89
N ALA A 139 -6.69 -7.57 -13.28
CA ALA A 139 -7.25 -8.56 -12.37
C ALA A 139 -6.23 -8.98 -11.30
N TRP A 140 -4.99 -9.28 -11.70
CA TRP A 140 -3.90 -9.57 -10.76
C TRP A 140 -3.65 -8.41 -9.78
N TYR A 141 -3.60 -7.18 -10.29
CA TYR A 141 -3.40 -5.98 -9.47
C TYR A 141 -4.47 -5.83 -8.39
N HIS A 142 -5.74 -6.03 -8.77
CA HIS A 142 -6.89 -5.94 -7.86
C HIS A 142 -6.89 -7.04 -6.79
N MET A 143 -6.44 -8.26 -7.13
CA MET A 143 -6.41 -9.37 -6.18
C MET A 143 -5.24 -9.27 -5.19
N VAL A 144 -4.02 -9.05 -5.68
CA VAL A 144 -2.80 -9.13 -4.85
C VAL A 144 -1.73 -8.12 -5.27
N GLY A 145 -1.70 -7.76 -6.55
CA GLY A 145 -0.61 -6.98 -7.12
C GLY A 145 -0.48 -5.58 -6.53
N PHE A 146 -1.56 -4.98 -6.01
CA PHE A 146 -1.49 -3.68 -5.36
C PHE A 146 -0.50 -3.65 -4.18
N VAL A 147 -0.45 -4.72 -3.36
CA VAL A 147 0.48 -4.78 -2.21
C VAL A 147 1.92 -4.87 -2.71
N ALA A 148 2.16 -5.77 -3.67
CA ALA A 148 3.47 -5.95 -4.28
C ALA A 148 3.97 -4.65 -4.94
N VAL A 149 3.10 -3.95 -5.67
CA VAL A 149 3.41 -2.66 -6.32
C VAL A 149 3.69 -1.58 -5.28
N ASN A 150 2.87 -1.46 -4.24
CA ASN A 150 3.08 -0.46 -3.18
C ASN A 150 4.41 -0.68 -2.45
N ASP A 151 4.74 -1.93 -2.11
CA ASP A 151 6.02 -2.27 -1.47
C ASP A 151 7.20 -2.02 -2.42
N ALA A 152 7.05 -2.30 -3.71
CA ALA A 152 8.07 -1.98 -4.72
C ALA A 152 8.29 -0.47 -4.86
N LEU A 153 7.23 0.33 -4.83
CA LEU A 153 7.32 1.80 -4.83
C LEU A 153 8.02 2.34 -3.58
N LEU A 154 7.73 1.78 -2.40
CA LEU A 154 8.43 2.13 -1.17
C LEU A 154 9.91 1.76 -1.26
N ALA A 155 10.22 0.54 -1.70
CA ALA A 155 11.59 0.11 -1.90
C ALA A 155 12.35 1.04 -2.85
N LEU A 156 11.72 1.44 -3.96
CA LEU A 156 12.30 2.39 -4.91
C LEU A 156 12.56 3.75 -4.26
N GLY A 157 11.58 4.29 -3.52
CA GLY A 157 11.72 5.54 -2.77
C GLY A 157 12.88 5.49 -1.77
N GLN A 158 12.94 4.43 -0.94
CA GLN A 158 14.03 4.24 0.02
C GLN A 158 15.39 4.06 -0.66
N ARG A 159 15.45 3.37 -1.80
CA ARG A 159 16.66 3.20 -2.60
C ARG A 159 17.18 4.52 -3.16
N ILE A 160 16.29 5.38 -3.66
CA ILE A 160 16.65 6.71 -4.16
C ILE A 160 17.24 7.55 -3.02
N LEU A 161 16.58 7.58 -1.87
CA LEU A 161 17.10 8.26 -0.69
C LEU A 161 18.47 7.72 -0.27
N LEU A 162 18.65 6.39 -0.28
CA LEU A 162 19.92 5.76 0.08
C LEU A 162 21.05 6.21 -0.84
N TRP A 163 20.77 6.24 -2.13
CA TRP A 163 21.73 6.68 -3.13
C TRP A 163 22.09 8.15 -2.97
N LEU A 164 21.12 9.03 -2.70
CA LEU A 164 21.38 10.45 -2.42
C LEU A 164 22.22 10.63 -1.15
N SER A 165 21.95 9.88 -0.08
CA SER A 165 22.73 9.95 1.17
C SER A 165 24.17 9.48 0.96
N LEU A 166 24.38 8.42 0.18
CA LEU A 166 25.73 7.95 -0.16
C LEU A 166 26.50 8.98 -1.00
N ARG A 167 25.82 9.65 -1.95
CA ARG A 167 26.42 10.73 -2.75
C ARG A 167 26.86 11.91 -1.88
N GLN A 168 26.04 12.31 -0.92
CA GLN A 168 26.38 13.41 -0.01
C GLN A 168 27.59 13.07 0.87
N ILE A 169 27.65 11.86 1.43
CA ILE A 169 28.80 11.41 2.23
C ILE A 169 30.06 11.47 1.38
N ARG A 170 30.00 10.96 0.14
CA ARG A 170 31.13 10.99 -0.78
C ARG A 170 31.59 12.42 -1.09
N HIS A 171 30.66 13.35 -1.35
CA HIS A 171 31.02 14.75 -1.61
C HIS A 171 31.59 15.46 -0.37
N ALA A 172 31.11 15.12 0.83
CA ALA A 172 31.68 15.63 2.08
C ALA A 172 33.13 15.14 2.28
N GLU A 173 33.39 13.84 2.06
CA GLU A 173 34.73 13.29 2.11
C GLU A 173 35.67 13.89 1.04
N GLU A 174 35.18 14.14 -0.17
CA GLU A 174 35.94 14.81 -1.22
C GLU A 174 36.26 16.28 -0.87
N GLY A 175 35.35 16.98 -0.19
CA GLY A 175 35.55 18.36 0.30
C GLY A 175 36.54 18.45 1.45
N GLU A 176 36.52 17.51 2.40
CA GLU A 176 37.49 17.46 3.50
C GLU A 176 38.92 17.11 3.05
N ARG A 177 39.07 16.44 1.89
CA ARG A 177 40.37 16.10 1.30
C ARG A 177 40.97 17.21 0.45
N GLN A 178 40.28 18.33 0.24
CA GLN A 178 40.88 19.48 -0.42
C GLN A 178 41.83 20.18 0.56
N PRO A 179 43.10 20.42 0.18
CA PRO A 179 44.03 21.11 1.06
C PRO A 179 43.52 22.53 1.30
N LEU A 180 43.43 22.92 2.58
CA LEU A 180 43.23 24.29 3.02
C LEU A 180 44.45 25.13 2.60
N LEU A 181 44.52 25.50 1.32
CA LEU A 181 45.50 26.46 0.82
C LEU A 181 44.81 27.82 0.71
N GLY A 182 44.83 28.51 1.86
CA GLY A 182 44.67 29.95 2.02
C GLY A 182 45.64 30.40 3.09
#